data_AF-A0A437LVF6-F1
#
_entry.id   AF-A0A437LVF6-F1
#
_cell.length_a   1.000
_cell.length_b   1.000
_cell.length_c   1.000
_cell.angle_alpha   90.00
_cell.angle_beta   90.00
_cell.angle_gamma   90.00
#
_symmetry.space_group_name_H-M   'P 1'
#
loop_
_entity.id
_entity.type
_entity.pdbx_description
1 polymer ?
#
loop_
_entity_poly.entity_id
_entity_poly.type
_entity_poly.pdbx_seq_one_letter_code
_entity_poly.pdbx_strand_id
1 'polypeptide(L)'
;MSKPPVVAIERVHPYGTEPEYPAWKDGCGFVLADPKHGEDRHKEVNEIYVTTLDEAASYVERGFLLRMKSVSGGTTQISAGSLRIVRAPVYDLR
;
A
#
# COMPACT_ATOMS: atom_id res chain seq x y z
N MET A 1 -21.51 -12.33 -2.38
CA MET A 1 -21.40 -10.85 -2.33
C MET A 1 -19.93 -10.50 -2.53
N SER A 2 -19.60 -9.59 -3.46
CA SER A 2 -18.23 -9.07 -3.61
C SER A 2 -17.85 -8.22 -2.38
N LYS A 3 -16.57 -8.22 -1.98
CA LYS A 3 -16.07 -7.33 -0.92
C LYS A 3 -16.33 -5.86 -1.33
N PRO A 4 -16.64 -4.95 -0.39
CA PRO A 4 -16.68 -3.51 -0.69
C PRO A 4 -15.31 -3.01 -1.19
N PRO A 5 -15.29 -1.91 -1.99
CA PRO A 5 -14.05 -1.35 -2.51
C PRO A 5 -13.12 -0.90 -1.39
N VAL A 6 -11.82 -0.92 -1.68
CA VAL A 6 -10.81 -0.38 -0.76
C VAL A 6 -10.80 1.14 -0.86
N VAL A 7 -10.95 1.81 0.27
CA VAL A 7 -10.91 3.28 0.37
C VAL A 7 -9.62 3.79 0.98
N ALA A 8 -8.91 2.96 1.76
CA ALA A 8 -7.59 3.27 2.28
C ALA A 8 -6.80 1.99 2.61
N ILE A 9 -5.47 2.12 2.61
CA ILE A 9 -4.56 1.14 3.22
C ILE A 9 -3.68 1.92 4.19
N GLU A 10 -3.72 1.53 5.46
CA GLU A 10 -3.12 2.26 6.56
C GLU A 10 -2.12 1.39 7.29
N ARG A 11 -1.17 2.00 8.00
CA ARG A 11 -0.27 1.26 8.87
C ARG A 11 -0.91 1.05 10.24
N VAL A 12 -0.85 -0.17 10.77
CA VAL A 12 -1.43 -0.52 12.09
C VAL A 12 -0.76 0.26 13.23
N HIS A 13 0.57 0.41 13.15
CA HIS A 13 1.37 1.20 14.08
C HIS A 13 2.19 2.22 13.30
N PRO A 14 1.64 3.42 13.02
CA PRO A 14 2.37 4.47 12.33
C PRO A 14 3.61 4.90 13.14
N TYR A 15 4.69 5.25 12.44
CA TYR A 15 5.86 5.82 13.12
C TYR A 15 5.61 7.30 13.39
N GLY A 16 5.49 7.65 14.68
CA GLY A 16 5.25 9.03 15.09
C GLY A 16 3.80 9.48 14.87
N THR A 17 3.62 10.79 14.73
CA THR A 17 2.29 11.41 14.61
C THR A 17 1.92 11.79 13.17
N GLU A 18 2.82 11.56 12.21
CA GLU A 18 2.58 11.94 10.82
C GLU A 18 1.71 10.90 10.11
N PRO A 19 0.69 11.33 9.35
CA PRO A 19 -0.04 10.44 8.46
C PRO A 19 0.88 9.84 7.39
N GLU A 20 0.69 8.54 7.13
CA GLU A 20 1.34 7.82 6.04
C GLU A 20 0.27 7.35 5.04
N TYR A 21 0.58 7.40 3.75
CA TYR A 21 -0.31 6.98 2.67
C TYR A 21 0.41 6.04 1.70
N PRO A 22 -0.30 5.17 0.97
CA PRO A 22 0.30 4.38 -0.11
C PRO A 22 1.06 5.29 -1.08
N ALA A 23 2.35 5.00 -1.30
CA ALA A 23 3.20 5.81 -2.14
C ALA A 23 2.81 5.63 -3.61
N TRP A 24 2.58 6.75 -4.29
CA TRP A 24 2.31 6.81 -5.73
C TRP A 24 3.55 7.29 -6.48
N LYS A 25 3.97 6.54 -7.51
CA LYS A 25 5.01 6.96 -8.46
C LYS A 25 4.33 7.55 -9.69
N ASP A 26 4.66 8.80 -10.01
CA ASP A 26 4.05 9.55 -11.12
C ASP A 26 4.16 8.78 -12.43
N GLY A 27 3.03 8.62 -13.12
CA GLY A 27 2.93 7.85 -14.36
C GLY A 27 2.95 6.32 -14.21
N CYS A 28 3.13 5.77 -13.01
CA CYS A 28 3.19 4.32 -12.77
C CYS A 28 2.06 3.81 -11.87
N GLY A 29 1.92 4.35 -10.66
CA GLY A 29 0.92 3.87 -9.69
C GLY A 29 1.46 3.64 -8.27
N PHE A 30 0.69 2.93 -7.46
CA PHE A 30 1.08 2.46 -6.13
C PHE A 30 2.23 1.46 -6.22
N VAL A 31 3.21 1.61 -5.33
CA VAL A 31 4.44 0.83 -5.38
C VAL A 31 4.43 -0.31 -4.36
N LEU A 32 4.60 -1.54 -4.85
CA LEU A 32 4.70 -2.75 -4.04
C LEU A 32 6.03 -3.46 -4.28
N ALA A 33 6.37 -4.36 -3.35
CA ALA A 33 7.56 -5.19 -3.44
C ALA A 33 7.25 -6.65 -3.07
N ASP A 34 7.79 -7.56 -3.87
CA ASP A 34 7.68 -8.99 -3.64
C ASP A 34 8.76 -9.44 -2.63
N PRO A 35 8.38 -10.02 -1.47
CA PRO A 35 9.34 -10.50 -0.48
C PRO A 35 10.29 -11.56 -1.04
N LYS A 36 9.96 -12.26 -2.13
CA LYS A 36 10.84 -13.27 -2.75
C LYS A 36 12.18 -12.70 -3.21
N HIS A 37 12.25 -11.39 -3.46
CA HIS A 37 13.48 -10.71 -3.89
C HIS A 37 14.41 -10.38 -2.71
N GLY A 38 14.04 -10.74 -1.47
CA GLY A 38 14.91 -10.57 -0.31
C GLY A 38 15.34 -9.11 -0.12
N GLU A 39 16.63 -8.86 0.04
CA GLU A 39 17.20 -7.52 0.19
C GLU A 39 17.05 -6.65 -1.07
N ASP A 40 16.96 -7.27 -2.25
CA ASP A 40 16.89 -6.59 -3.55
C ASP A 40 15.49 -6.13 -3.95
N ARG A 41 14.48 -6.36 -3.10
CA ARG A 41 13.08 -6.02 -3.33
C ARG A 41 12.79 -4.52 -3.52
N HIS A 42 13.75 -3.66 -3.18
CA HIS A 42 13.64 -2.20 -3.32
C HIS A 42 14.26 -1.66 -4.61
N LYS A 43 14.94 -2.51 -5.40
CA LYS A 43 15.47 -2.13 -6.71
C LYS A 43 14.30 -1.86 -7.66
N GLU A 44 14.41 -0.80 -8.45
CA GLU A 44 13.35 -0.36 -9.37
C GLU A 44 12.85 -1.48 -10.31
N VAL A 45 13.74 -2.37 -10.74
CA VAL A 45 13.39 -3.53 -11.61
C VAL A 45 12.49 -4.57 -10.94
N ASN A 46 12.47 -4.62 -9.61
CA ASN A 46 11.68 -5.55 -8.80
C ASN A 46 10.42 -4.90 -8.21
N GLU A 47 10.22 -3.59 -8.44
CA GLU A 47 9.03 -2.88 -8.00
C GLU A 47 7.83 -3.28 -8.84
N ILE A 48 6.69 -3.43 -8.17
CA ILE A 48 5.41 -3.73 -8.81
C ILE A 48 4.56 -2.46 -8.71
N TYR A 49 3.97 -2.06 -9.83
CA TYR A 49 3.11 -0.89 -9.91
C TYR A 49 1.67 -1.33 -10.19
N VAL A 50 0.73 -0.77 -9.44
CA VAL A 50 -0.72 -0.97 -9.64
C VAL A 50 -1.44 0.36 -9.53
N THR A 51 -2.55 0.53 -10.23
CA THR A 51 -3.19 1.86 -10.35
C THR A 51 -4.37 2.04 -9.39
N THR A 52 -4.81 0.97 -8.73
CA THR A 52 -5.95 1.00 -7.82
C THR A 52 -5.60 0.48 -6.42
N LEU A 53 -6.32 0.98 -5.40
CA LEU A 53 -6.18 0.48 -4.03
C LEU A 53 -6.67 -0.96 -3.89
N ASP A 54 -7.66 -1.38 -4.67
CA ASP A 54 -8.13 -2.77 -4.69
C ASP A 54 -7.04 -3.74 -5.20
N GLU A 55 -6.31 -3.37 -6.25
CA GLU A 55 -5.16 -4.15 -6.72
C GLU A 55 -4.04 -4.16 -5.68
N ALA A 56 -3.70 -3.00 -5.11
CA ALA A 56 -2.69 -2.92 -4.05
C ALA A 56 -3.06 -3.82 -2.86
N ALA A 57 -4.32 -3.78 -2.43
CA ALA A 57 -4.83 -4.64 -1.38
C ALA A 57 -4.76 -6.13 -1.74
N SER A 58 -5.04 -6.51 -2.99
CA SER A 58 -4.89 -7.90 -3.44
C SER A 58 -3.45 -8.40 -3.29
N TYR A 59 -2.45 -7.58 -3.62
CA TYR A 59 -1.04 -7.93 -3.38
C TYR A 59 -0.68 -7.96 -1.89
N VAL A 60 -1.18 -7.01 -1.09
CA VAL A 60 -0.98 -7.00 0.37
C VAL A 60 -1.60 -8.26 1.00
N GLU A 61 -2.81 -8.65 0.61
CA GLU A 61 -3.47 -9.90 1.05
C GLU A 61 -2.64 -11.14 0.66
N ARG A 62 -1.82 -11.07 -0.40
CA ARG A 62 -0.87 -12.11 -0.84
C ARG A 62 0.50 -12.05 -0.16
N GLY A 63 0.72 -11.11 0.77
CA GLY A 63 1.96 -10.98 1.54
C GLY A 63 3.01 -10.03 0.95
N PHE A 64 2.67 -9.28 -0.09
CA PHE A 64 3.58 -8.27 -0.66
C PHE A 64 3.70 -7.08 0.28
N LEU A 65 4.84 -6.38 0.19
CA LEU A 65 5.07 -5.16 0.94
C LEU A 65 4.52 -3.97 0.15
N LEU A 66 3.88 -3.02 0.83
CA LEU A 66 3.44 -1.77 0.23
C LEU A 66 4.40 -0.66 0.62
N ARG A 67 4.86 0.14 -0.34
CA ARG A 67 5.58 1.38 -0.03
C ARG A 67 4.58 2.41 0.46
N MET A 68 4.83 2.94 1.65
CA MET A 68 4.11 4.07 2.23
C MET A 68 4.97 5.33 2.14
N LYS A 69 4.33 6.50 2.07
CA LYS A 69 4.95 7.82 2.05
C LYS A 69 4.41 8.66 3.20
N SER A 70 5.29 9.28 3.98
CA SER A 70 4.92 10.28 4.99
C SER A 70 4.64 11.63 4.33
N VAL A 71 3.87 12.48 5.00
CA VAL A 71 3.64 13.87 4.55
C VAL A 71 4.96 14.63 4.40
N SER A 72 5.93 14.37 5.28
CA SER A 72 7.29 14.95 5.22
C SER A 72 8.16 14.45 4.06
N GLY A 73 7.70 13.45 3.29
CA GLY A 73 8.34 12.97 2.06
C GLY A 73 9.20 11.71 2.20
N GLY A 74 9.34 11.15 3.40
CA GLY A 74 9.99 9.87 3.62
C GLY A 74 9.17 8.72 3.04
N THR A 75 9.83 7.65 2.58
CA THR A 75 9.13 6.43 2.12
C THR A 75 9.67 5.19 2.83
N THR A 76 8.76 4.25 3.13
CA THR A 76 9.09 3.00 3.84
C THR A 76 8.32 1.85 3.22
N GLN A 77 8.96 0.68 3.06
CA GLN A 77 8.24 -0.56 2.73
C GLN A 77 7.65 -1.18 3.99
N ILE A 78 6.33 -1.36 4.01
CA ILE A 78 5.59 -1.92 5.14
C ILE A 78 5.12 -3.33 4.80
N SER A 79 5.37 -4.28 5.70
CA SER A 79 4.92 -5.66 5.56
C SER A 79 3.40 -5.76 5.67
N ALA A 80 2.81 -6.73 4.95
CA ALA A 80 1.36 -6.95 4.95
C ALA A 80 0.76 -7.07 6.36
N GLY A 81 1.43 -7.77 7.28
CA GLY A 81 0.98 -7.91 8.67
C GLY A 81 0.98 -6.61 9.49
N SER A 82 1.63 -5.55 9.00
CA SER A 82 1.65 -4.22 9.61
C SER A 82 0.68 -3.24 8.93
N LEU A 83 -0.14 -3.71 7.99
CA LEU A 83 -1.10 -2.90 7.23
C LEU A 83 -2.54 -3.28 7.57
N ARG A 84 -3.43 -2.28 7.52
CA ARG A 84 -4.87 -2.41 7.64
C ARG A 84 -5.51 -1.97 6.33
N ILE A 85 -6.29 -2.86 5.71
CA ILE A 85 -7.09 -2.54 4.51
C ILE A 85 -8.46 -2.03 4.99
N VAL A 86 -8.79 -0.80 4.64
CA VAL A 86 -10.08 -0.18 4.97
C VAL A 86 -11.00 -0.28 3.76
N ARG A 87 -12.19 -0.87 3.95
CA ARG A 87 -13.20 -1.05 2.92
C ARG A 87 -14.48 -0.35 3.33
N ALA A 88 -15.09 0.37 2.40
CA ALA A 88 -16.37 1.04 2.63
C ALA A 88 -17.27 0.90 1.40
N PRO A 89 -18.59 0.73 1.57
CA PRO A 89 -19.52 0.74 0.45
C PRO A 89 -19.57 2.14 -0.19
N VAL A 90 -19.75 2.19 -1.52
CA VAL A 90 -19.75 3.43 -2.32
C VAL A 90 -20.87 4.42 -1.91
N TYR A 91 -21.86 3.96 -1.14
CA TYR A 91 -23.03 4.76 -0.75
C TYR A 91 -22.83 5.65 0.49
N ASP A 92 -21.67 5.63 1.13
CA ASP A 92 -21.42 6.29 2.42
C ASP A 92 -20.65 7.63 2.31
N LEU A 93 -20.85 8.37 1.20
CA LEU A 93 -20.26 9.71 0.97
C LEU A 93 -21.30 10.83 1.19
N ARG A 94 -21.92 10.90 2.37
CA ARG A 94 -22.80 12.01 2.76
C ARG A 94 -22.24 12.77 3.96
#